data_AF-A0A6A7RTR3-F1
#
_entry.id   AF-A0A6A7RTR3-F1
#
_cell.length_a   1.000
_cell.length_b   1.000
_cell.length_c   1.000
_cell.angle_alpha   90.00
_cell.angle_beta   90.00
_cell.angle_gamma   90.00
#
_symmetry.space_group_name_H-M   'P 1'
#
loop_
_entity.id
_entity.type
_entity.pdbx_description
1 polymer ?
#
loop_
_entity_poly.entity_id
_entity_poly.type
_entity_poly.pdbx_seq_one_letter_code
_entity_poly.pdbx_strand_id
1 'polypeptide(L)'
;ANDGRPPARAWFALTVTVLLAAWIIIDFPYHPLLLALALLAYAAALWRNPRLLWAAVPAAIPLLDLAPWSGRFYLDEFDFLIIVSLVVAYARVPPAPRNQYRDVVGFAVACLIAGVFAIGTLRGMLPLALPDANSFSNYHSPYNALRVAKGAFWALLLWALMPRFAAGGVDIRMPFARGMVLGLAGTVAVVIWERLLFPGLFNFTDHYRVTGPFSLMHTGGAAIETYLTAALPFAVLLTVQSRALAARLGGGLLLLASGYALAVTFARAGYAGFAVALIIICLAAFLPRRPRTSRTAASDSSAPAAQLQPASDLRLGSPRIYRWAAPLLLIAVLAAVAAPIYSGSYARERLASSGSDLAVRQAHWADALAMRDPGLLSALFGMGIGRYPETHYWRSSEDKATSYRLESEGDNRFLRLGTGQPLYMEQFVRSEPGQEYLLRLDTRSA
;
A
#
# COMPACT_ATOMS: atom_id res chain seq x y z
N ALA A 1 17.18 19.62 37.85
CA ALA A 1 18.24 18.65 37.47
C ALA A 1 17.57 17.49 36.77
N ASN A 2 17.87 17.27 35.49
CA ASN A 2 17.41 16.11 34.74
C ASN A 2 18.37 14.97 35.10
N ASP A 3 17.99 14.10 36.03
CA ASP A 3 18.70 12.85 36.23
C ASP A 3 18.74 12.12 34.88
N GLY A 4 19.94 11.80 34.39
CA GLY A 4 20.19 11.21 33.06
C GLY A 4 19.60 9.82 32.82
N ARG A 5 18.54 9.44 33.54
CA ARG A 5 17.78 8.21 33.33
C ARG A 5 16.90 8.37 32.08
N PRO A 6 16.87 7.38 31.17
CA PRO A 6 15.94 7.38 30.06
C PRO A 6 14.51 7.53 30.59
N PRO A 7 13.66 8.37 29.98
CA PRO A 7 12.26 8.49 30.40
C PRO A 7 11.60 7.11 30.33
N ALA A 8 10.68 6.77 31.25
CA ALA A 8 10.04 5.44 31.32
C ALA A 8 9.46 4.95 29.97
N ARG A 9 9.05 5.90 29.11
CA ARG A 9 8.58 5.63 27.74
C ARG A 9 9.66 5.04 26.82
N ALA A 10 10.93 5.40 27.02
CA ALA A 10 12.06 4.85 26.29
C ALA A 10 12.29 3.39 26.63
N TRP A 11 12.26 3.03 27.91
CA TRP A 11 12.34 1.64 28.35
C TRP A 11 11.16 0.83 27.84
N PHE A 12 9.94 1.36 27.90
CA PHE A 12 8.78 0.71 27.32
C PHE A 12 8.95 0.42 25.82
N ALA A 13 9.38 1.42 25.04
CA ALA A 13 9.61 1.23 23.61
C ALA A 13 10.68 0.18 23.33
N LEU A 14 11.81 0.23 24.04
CA LEU A 14 12.88 -0.74 23.91
C LEU A 14 12.37 -2.16 24.22
N THR A 15 11.68 -2.34 25.35
CA THR A 15 11.14 -3.65 25.76
C THR A 15 10.17 -4.20 24.73
N VAL A 16 9.20 -3.40 24.27
CA VAL A 16 8.23 -3.83 23.26
C VAL A 16 8.91 -4.21 21.94
N THR A 17 9.87 -3.40 21.47
CA THR A 17 10.61 -3.70 20.24
C THR A 17 11.45 -4.98 20.38
N VAL A 18 12.12 -5.20 21.51
CA VAL A 18 12.91 -6.41 21.76
C VAL A 18 12.01 -7.66 21.87
N LEU A 19 10.88 -7.57 22.56
CA LEU A 19 9.92 -8.67 22.65
C LEU A 19 9.32 -9.02 21.29
N LEU A 20 8.99 -8.00 20.47
CA LEU A 20 8.54 -8.22 19.10
C LEU A 20 9.63 -8.92 18.26
N ALA A 21 10.87 -8.48 18.35
CA ALA A 21 12.00 -9.10 17.65
C ALA A 21 12.21 -10.56 18.08
N ALA A 22 12.12 -10.86 19.38
CA ALA A 22 12.21 -12.22 19.90
C ALA A 22 11.06 -13.10 19.39
N TRP A 23 9.83 -12.58 19.37
CA TRP A 23 8.69 -13.31 18.82
C TRP A 23 8.83 -13.59 17.32
N ILE A 24 9.32 -12.61 16.54
CA ILE A 24 9.64 -12.80 15.11
C ILE A 24 10.68 -13.90 14.91
N ILE A 25 11.74 -13.95 15.73
CA ILE A 25 12.78 -14.99 15.66
C ILE A 25 12.19 -16.39 15.85
N ILE A 26 11.21 -16.54 16.72
CA ILE A 26 10.59 -17.82 17.07
C ILE A 26 9.57 -18.25 16.02
N ASP A 27 8.76 -17.32 15.53
CA ASP A 27 7.50 -17.62 14.86
C ASP A 27 7.53 -17.36 13.34
N PHE A 28 8.30 -16.36 12.88
CA PHE A 28 8.25 -15.95 11.48
C PHE A 28 8.99 -16.94 10.56
N PRO A 29 8.37 -17.42 9.46
CA PRO A 29 8.86 -18.60 8.74
C PRO A 29 9.98 -18.31 7.73
N TYR A 30 10.24 -17.04 7.38
CA TYR A 30 11.16 -16.69 6.30
C TYR A 30 12.26 -15.72 6.78
N HIS A 31 13.50 -16.20 6.88
CA HIS A 31 14.66 -15.43 7.37
C HIS A 31 14.37 -14.56 8.63
N PRO A 32 13.82 -15.15 9.71
CA PRO A 32 13.32 -14.38 10.85
C PRO A 32 14.40 -13.58 11.59
N LEU A 33 15.64 -14.10 11.67
CA LEU A 33 16.76 -13.37 12.25
C LEU A 33 17.08 -12.09 11.47
N LEU A 34 17.07 -12.15 10.12
CA LEU A 34 17.35 -10.99 9.28
C LEU A 34 16.27 -9.92 9.46
N LEU A 35 14.99 -10.34 9.47
CA LEU A 35 13.86 -9.44 9.70
C LEU A 35 13.94 -8.77 11.08
N ALA A 36 14.23 -9.54 12.14
CA ALA A 36 14.40 -9.02 13.48
C ALA A 36 15.55 -8.00 13.58
N LEU A 37 16.72 -8.32 13.01
CA LEU A 37 17.87 -7.41 12.97
C LEU A 37 17.56 -6.13 12.18
N ALA A 38 16.88 -6.25 11.04
CA ALA A 38 16.45 -5.10 10.25
C ALA A 38 15.49 -4.19 11.02
N LEU A 39 14.52 -4.76 11.75
CA LEU A 39 13.58 -4.00 12.59
C LEU A 39 14.27 -3.34 13.78
N LEU A 40 15.25 -3.99 14.41
CA LEU A 40 16.06 -3.39 15.48
C LEU A 40 16.92 -2.23 14.95
N ALA A 41 17.56 -2.40 13.79
CA ALA A 41 18.31 -1.34 13.13
C ALA A 41 17.39 -0.16 12.75
N TYR A 42 16.20 -0.45 12.24
CA TYR A 42 15.17 0.54 11.94
C TYR A 42 14.71 1.28 13.21
N ALA A 43 14.45 0.57 14.31
CA ALA A 43 14.09 1.18 15.59
C ALA A 43 15.19 2.12 16.10
N ALA A 44 16.46 1.72 15.99
CA ALA A 44 17.60 2.57 16.35
C ALA A 44 17.68 3.82 15.45
N ALA A 45 17.43 3.68 14.15
CA ALA A 45 17.37 4.80 13.22
C ALA A 45 16.22 5.76 13.54
N LEU A 46 15.04 5.24 13.87
CA LEU A 46 13.89 6.04 14.31
C LEU A 46 14.15 6.75 15.64
N TRP A 47 14.84 6.11 16.57
CA TRP A 47 15.19 6.73 17.85
C TRP A 47 16.06 7.97 17.66
N ARG A 48 16.99 7.91 16.69
CA ARG A 48 17.84 9.03 16.27
C ARG A 48 17.05 10.10 15.51
N ASN A 49 16.19 9.68 14.57
CA ASN A 49 15.40 10.58 13.75
C ASN A 49 13.98 10.04 13.50
N PRO A 50 12.98 10.41 14.33
CA PRO A 50 11.61 9.95 14.17
C PRO A 50 10.96 10.36 12.85
N ARG A 51 11.51 11.36 12.14
CA ARG A 51 10.99 11.79 10.84
C ARG A 51 11.11 10.71 9.78
N LEU A 52 12.02 9.76 9.96
CA LEU A 52 12.29 8.68 9.01
C LEU A 52 11.06 7.79 8.78
N LEU A 53 10.20 7.59 9.79
CA LEU A 53 9.00 6.75 9.64
C LEU A 53 8.09 7.23 8.51
N TRP A 54 8.01 8.55 8.30
CA TRP A 54 7.17 9.15 7.27
C TRP A 54 7.68 8.85 5.87
N ALA A 55 8.96 8.53 5.68
CA ALA A 55 9.49 8.01 4.41
C ALA A 55 9.47 6.48 4.36
N ALA A 56 9.81 5.82 5.47
CA ALA A 56 9.92 4.36 5.53
C ALA A 56 8.57 3.66 5.30
N VAL A 57 7.50 4.12 5.94
CA VAL A 57 6.16 3.52 5.81
C VAL A 57 5.67 3.50 4.36
N PRO A 58 5.55 4.64 3.64
CA PRO A 58 5.07 4.60 2.26
C PRO A 58 6.01 3.89 1.27
N ALA A 59 7.31 3.82 1.57
CA ALA A 59 8.27 3.02 0.79
C ALA A 59 8.10 1.52 1.03
N ALA A 60 7.77 1.12 2.25
CA ALA A 60 7.58 -0.27 2.63
C ALA A 60 6.27 -0.86 2.11
N ILE A 61 5.24 -0.04 1.82
CA ILE A 61 3.93 -0.53 1.31
C ILE A 61 4.09 -1.55 0.16
N PRO A 62 4.86 -1.27 -0.91
CA PRO A 62 5.09 -2.25 -1.96
C PRO A 62 6.36 -3.08 -1.78
N LEU A 63 7.31 -2.68 -0.92
CA LEU A 63 8.63 -3.31 -0.86
C LEU A 63 8.80 -4.30 0.30
N LEU A 64 7.87 -4.30 1.25
CA LEU A 64 7.89 -5.17 2.42
C LEU A 64 6.65 -6.06 2.43
N ASP A 65 6.56 -6.90 1.40
CA ASP A 65 5.54 -7.94 1.24
C ASP A 65 6.26 -9.28 1.05
N LEU A 66 6.58 -9.97 2.16
CA LEU A 66 7.26 -11.26 2.09
C LEU A 66 6.28 -12.43 2.02
N ALA A 67 4.97 -12.18 1.95
CA ALA A 67 3.95 -13.23 1.88
C ALA A 67 4.18 -14.29 0.79
N PRO A 68 4.77 -14.00 -0.40
CA PRO A 68 5.07 -15.04 -1.39
C PRO A 68 6.05 -16.10 -0.89
N TRP A 69 6.92 -15.75 0.07
CA TRP A 69 7.87 -16.67 0.68
C TRP A 69 7.47 -17.14 2.08
N SER A 70 6.86 -16.25 2.87
CA SER A 70 6.48 -16.52 4.26
C SER A 70 5.13 -17.21 4.39
N GLY A 71 4.25 -17.07 3.39
CA GLY A 71 2.85 -17.48 3.46
C GLY A 71 2.01 -16.65 4.45
N ARG A 72 2.59 -15.63 5.11
CA ARG A 72 1.90 -14.79 6.10
C ARG A 72 1.31 -13.55 5.44
N PHE A 73 -0.01 -13.44 5.46
CA PHE A 73 -0.73 -12.29 4.88
C PHE A 73 -1.79 -11.69 5.82
N TYR A 74 -1.92 -12.21 7.04
CA TYR A 74 -2.79 -11.65 8.08
C TYR A 74 -2.05 -10.63 8.94
N LEU A 75 -0.97 -11.08 9.57
CA LEU A 75 -0.03 -10.27 10.32
C LEU A 75 1.35 -10.50 9.69
N ASP A 76 1.85 -9.46 9.03
CA ASP A 76 3.00 -9.53 8.12
C ASP A 76 4.13 -8.58 8.54
N GLU A 77 5.14 -8.50 7.69
CA GLU A 77 6.38 -7.79 7.96
C GLU A 77 6.19 -6.27 7.92
N PHE A 78 5.26 -5.81 7.08
CA PHE A 78 4.82 -4.43 7.04
C PHE A 78 4.12 -4.03 8.34
N ASP A 79 3.28 -4.89 8.91
CA ASP A 79 2.65 -4.63 10.21
C ASP A 79 3.71 -4.47 11.32
N PHE A 80 4.76 -5.30 11.34
CA PHE A 80 5.86 -5.17 12.31
C PHE A 80 6.58 -3.84 12.17
N LEU A 81 6.84 -3.38 10.94
CA LEU A 81 7.43 -2.08 10.68
C LEU A 81 6.55 -0.94 11.21
N ILE A 82 5.22 -1.02 11.04
CA ILE A 82 4.27 -0.03 11.58
C ILE A 82 4.27 -0.04 13.10
N ILE A 83 4.24 -1.21 13.74
CA ILE A 83 4.25 -1.35 15.20
C ILE A 83 5.52 -0.71 15.77
N VAL A 84 6.70 -1.03 15.23
CA VAL A 84 7.98 -0.42 15.64
C VAL A 84 7.94 1.10 15.42
N SER A 85 7.40 1.55 14.28
CA SER A 85 7.27 2.98 13.98
C SER A 85 6.44 3.73 15.02
N LEU A 86 5.28 3.19 15.36
CA LEU A 86 4.37 3.79 16.33
C LEU A 86 4.97 3.76 17.73
N VAL A 87 5.46 2.60 18.19
CA VAL A 87 6.05 2.43 19.53
C VAL A 87 7.20 3.41 19.75
N VAL A 88 8.15 3.48 18.81
CA VAL A 88 9.30 4.38 18.92
C VAL A 88 8.86 5.84 18.83
N ALA A 89 7.98 6.20 17.89
CA ALA A 89 7.55 7.59 17.73
C ALA A 89 6.72 8.10 18.90
N TYR A 90 5.81 7.29 19.47
CA TYR A 90 5.03 7.66 20.65
C TYR A 90 5.90 7.84 21.90
N ALA A 91 7.00 7.09 22.01
CA ALA A 91 7.98 7.25 23.08
C ALA A 91 8.89 8.46 22.89
N ARG A 92 9.33 8.72 21.66
CA ARG A 92 10.36 9.72 21.35
C ARG A 92 9.83 11.12 21.07
N VAL A 93 8.62 11.22 20.50
CA VAL A 93 8.00 12.49 20.09
C VAL A 93 7.04 12.98 21.19
N PRO A 94 7.26 14.18 21.75
CA PRO A 94 6.40 14.76 22.78
C PRO A 94 4.92 14.82 22.35
N PRO A 95 3.98 14.70 23.31
CA PRO A 95 2.56 14.87 23.01
C PRO A 95 2.29 16.29 22.52
N ALA A 96 1.35 16.41 21.58
CA ALA A 96 0.90 17.72 21.10
C ALA A 96 0.17 18.46 22.24
N PRO A 97 0.33 19.81 22.37
CA PRO A 97 -0.44 20.62 23.30
C PRO A 97 -1.96 20.48 23.04
N ARG A 98 -2.76 20.34 24.12
CA ARG A 98 -4.21 20.05 24.07
C ARG A 98 -5.05 21.04 23.23
N ASN A 99 -4.55 22.25 22.98
CA ASN A 99 -5.28 23.31 22.27
C ASN A 99 -4.74 23.65 20.86
N GLN A 100 -3.69 22.97 20.37
CA GLN A 100 -3.00 23.39 19.14
C GLN A 100 -3.64 22.85 17.85
N TYR A 101 -4.39 21.75 17.91
CA TYR A 101 -5.00 21.14 16.74
C TYR A 101 -6.51 20.91 16.97
N ARG A 102 -7.33 21.76 16.34
CA ARG A 102 -8.80 21.67 16.36
C ARG A 102 -9.35 21.57 14.93
N ASP A 103 -8.90 20.57 14.18
CA ASP A 103 -9.57 20.21 12.93
C ASP A 103 -10.80 19.34 13.25
N VAL A 104 -11.90 20.01 13.58
CA VAL A 104 -13.16 19.34 13.96
C VAL A 104 -13.69 18.48 12.81
N VAL A 105 -13.56 18.95 11.58
CA VAL A 105 -14.01 18.23 10.39
C VAL A 105 -13.14 17.00 10.17
N GLY A 106 -11.81 17.16 10.17
CA GLY A 106 -10.88 16.04 10.05
C GLY A 106 -11.07 14.99 11.14
N PHE A 107 -11.31 15.42 12.38
CA PHE A 107 -11.62 14.52 13.49
C PHE A 107 -12.95 13.80 13.29
N ALA A 108 -14.02 14.50 12.88
CA ALA A 108 -15.32 13.89 12.61
C ALA A 108 -15.23 12.85 11.47
N VAL A 109 -14.49 13.13 10.40
CA VAL A 109 -14.24 12.18 9.31
C VAL A 109 -13.44 10.98 9.80
N ALA A 110 -12.40 11.18 10.61
CA ALA A 110 -11.64 10.08 11.21
C ALA A 110 -12.51 9.19 12.10
N CYS A 111 -13.38 9.78 12.92
CA CYS A 111 -14.35 9.05 13.74
C CYS A 111 -15.37 8.28 12.90
N LEU A 112 -15.84 8.87 11.79
CA LEU A 112 -16.75 8.19 10.86
C LEU A 112 -16.07 6.97 10.22
N ILE A 113 -14.85 7.13 9.70
CA ILE A 113 -14.07 6.03 9.14
C ILE A 113 -13.84 4.95 10.19
N ALA A 114 -13.41 5.33 11.39
CA ALA A 114 -13.20 4.41 12.50
C ALA A 114 -14.48 3.65 12.86
N GLY A 115 -15.63 4.34 12.92
CA GLY A 115 -16.93 3.75 13.21
C GLY A 115 -17.38 2.76 12.14
N VAL A 116 -17.26 3.12 10.85
CA VAL A 116 -17.63 2.24 9.72
C VAL A 116 -16.77 0.98 9.71
N PHE A 117 -15.45 1.11 9.87
CA PHE A 117 -14.55 -0.04 9.94
C PHE A 117 -14.77 -0.87 11.20
N ALA A 118 -15.01 -0.26 12.36
CA ALA A 118 -15.29 -0.98 13.60
C ALA A 118 -16.57 -1.82 13.50
N ILE A 119 -17.66 -1.22 13.02
CA ILE A 119 -18.94 -1.92 12.81
C ILE A 119 -18.78 -3.02 11.76
N GLY A 120 -18.13 -2.73 10.63
CA GLY A 120 -17.88 -3.70 9.56
C GLY A 120 -17.02 -4.88 10.03
N THR A 121 -16.00 -4.63 10.84
CA THR A 121 -15.12 -5.65 11.42
C THR A 121 -15.85 -6.51 12.42
N LEU A 122 -16.59 -5.89 13.35
CA LEU A 122 -17.38 -6.62 14.34
C LEU A 122 -18.39 -7.55 13.67
N ARG A 123 -19.09 -7.06 12.64
CA ARG A 123 -20.00 -7.90 11.83
C ARG A 123 -19.28 -9.01 11.08
N GLY A 124 -18.09 -8.72 10.53
CA GLY A 124 -17.30 -9.72 9.82
C GLY A 124 -16.77 -10.84 10.72
N MET A 125 -16.52 -10.54 12.00
CA MET A 125 -16.03 -11.52 12.97
C MET A 125 -17.14 -12.35 13.63
N LEU A 126 -18.41 -11.95 13.52
CA LEU A 126 -19.53 -12.62 14.20
C LEU A 126 -20.09 -13.79 13.39
N PRO A 127 -20.35 -14.97 13.99
CA PRO A 127 -20.15 -15.28 15.42
C PRO A 127 -18.68 -15.43 15.77
N LEU A 128 -18.29 -14.96 16.96
CA LEU A 128 -16.91 -15.06 17.44
C LEU A 128 -16.54 -16.54 17.62
N ALA A 129 -15.65 -17.04 16.75
CA ALA A 129 -15.00 -18.33 16.92
C ALA A 129 -13.70 -18.17 17.73
N LEU A 130 -13.20 -19.27 18.30
CA LEU A 130 -11.83 -19.32 18.81
C LEU A 130 -10.87 -19.61 17.64
N PRO A 131 -9.65 -19.06 17.63
CA PRO A 131 -8.69 -19.33 16.56
C PRO A 131 -8.28 -20.81 16.53
N ASP A 132 -8.20 -21.35 15.32
CA ASP A 132 -7.68 -22.68 15.00
C ASP A 132 -6.49 -22.60 14.02
N ALA A 133 -5.96 -23.75 13.60
CA ALA A 133 -4.83 -23.82 12.67
C ALA A 133 -5.10 -23.20 11.28
N ASN A 134 -6.37 -23.01 10.91
CA ASN A 134 -6.78 -22.49 9.60
C ASN A 134 -7.29 -21.04 9.67
N SER A 135 -7.39 -20.46 10.86
CA SER A 135 -8.01 -19.16 11.10
C SER A 135 -7.28 -17.99 10.43
N PHE A 136 -5.97 -18.14 10.19
CA PHE A 136 -5.11 -17.12 9.57
C PHE A 136 -4.42 -17.61 8.29
N SER A 137 -4.88 -18.73 7.72
CA SER A 137 -4.27 -19.34 6.54
C SER A 137 -5.09 -19.16 5.26
N ASN A 138 -6.37 -18.79 5.34
CA ASN A 138 -7.26 -18.66 4.17
C ASN A 138 -8.19 -17.44 4.30
N TYR A 139 -8.92 -17.14 3.23
CA TYR A 139 -9.82 -15.98 3.14
C TYR A 139 -11.25 -16.23 3.62
N HIS A 140 -11.62 -17.47 3.93
CA HIS A 140 -12.98 -17.85 4.36
C HIS A 140 -13.19 -17.68 5.86
N SER A 141 -12.11 -17.62 6.63
CA SER A 141 -12.13 -17.37 8.08
C SER A 141 -12.80 -16.03 8.43
N PRO A 142 -13.61 -15.97 9.52
CA PRO A 142 -14.15 -14.71 10.05
C PRO A 142 -13.05 -13.69 10.38
N TYR A 143 -11.84 -14.15 10.71
CA TYR A 143 -10.70 -13.26 10.99
C TYR A 143 -10.21 -12.50 9.76
N ASN A 144 -10.61 -12.88 8.54
CA ASN A 144 -10.30 -12.11 7.34
C ASN A 144 -10.82 -10.66 7.47
N ALA A 145 -11.84 -10.43 8.30
CA ALA A 145 -12.29 -9.10 8.70
C ALA A 145 -11.16 -8.26 9.31
N LEU A 146 -10.36 -8.83 10.22
CA LEU A 146 -9.21 -8.15 10.83
C LEU A 146 -8.15 -7.84 9.79
N ARG A 147 -7.85 -8.79 8.89
CA ARG A 147 -6.88 -8.59 7.82
C ARG A 147 -7.26 -7.40 6.94
N VAL A 148 -8.53 -7.27 6.55
CA VAL A 148 -8.96 -6.14 5.71
C VAL A 148 -8.99 -4.84 6.52
N ALA A 149 -9.39 -4.88 7.78
CA ALA A 149 -9.50 -3.70 8.63
C ALA A 149 -8.15 -3.11 9.07
N LYS A 150 -7.07 -3.93 9.13
CA LYS A 150 -5.77 -3.51 9.66
C LYS A 150 -5.20 -2.27 8.96
N GLY A 151 -5.38 -2.15 7.65
CA GLY A 151 -4.89 -0.99 6.88
C GLY A 151 -5.50 0.33 7.35
N ALA A 152 -6.81 0.35 7.59
CA ALA A 152 -7.51 1.53 8.12
C ALA A 152 -7.09 1.81 9.57
N PHE A 153 -6.94 0.77 10.39
CA PHE A 153 -6.46 0.89 11.77
C PHE A 153 -5.06 1.52 11.83
N TRP A 154 -4.11 1.04 11.04
CA TRP A 154 -2.76 1.61 10.95
C TRP A 154 -2.76 3.05 10.46
N ALA A 155 -3.57 3.37 9.44
CA ALA A 155 -3.71 4.72 8.93
C ALA A 155 -4.25 5.69 10.01
N LEU A 156 -5.24 5.28 10.81
CA LEU A 156 -5.79 6.08 11.91
C LEU A 156 -4.77 6.31 13.03
N LEU A 157 -3.96 5.32 13.37
CA LEU A 157 -2.90 5.47 14.37
C LEU A 157 -1.79 6.42 13.89
N LEU A 158 -1.39 6.31 12.63
CA LEU A 158 -0.45 7.26 12.02
C LEU A 158 -1.04 8.67 11.94
N TRP A 159 -2.32 8.80 11.59
CA TRP A 159 -3.02 10.08 11.58
C TRP A 159 -3.03 10.72 12.97
N ALA A 160 -3.32 9.96 14.03
CA ALA A 160 -3.29 10.43 15.41
C ALA A 160 -1.87 10.84 15.88
N LEU A 161 -0.83 10.33 15.23
CA LEU A 161 0.57 10.70 15.49
C LEU A 161 0.99 12.00 14.78
N MET A 162 0.38 12.36 13.64
CA MET A 162 0.73 13.55 12.85
C MET A 162 0.75 14.86 13.65
N PRO A 163 -0.23 15.16 14.53
CA PRO A 163 -0.25 16.41 15.29
C PRO A 163 0.98 16.59 16.19
N ARG A 164 1.60 15.51 16.68
CA ARG A 164 2.81 15.58 17.51
C ARG A 164 4.01 16.12 16.73
N PHE A 165 4.15 15.70 15.48
CA PHE A 165 5.18 16.21 14.58
C PHE A 165 4.91 17.66 14.17
N ALA A 166 3.65 17.98 13.87
CA ALA A 166 3.25 19.35 13.53
C ALA A 166 3.51 20.34 14.68
N ALA A 167 3.20 19.94 15.93
CA ALA A 167 3.47 20.74 17.12
C ALA A 167 4.97 21.03 17.32
N GLY A 168 5.83 20.08 16.95
CA GLY A 168 7.29 20.25 16.94
C GLY A 168 7.85 21.00 15.72
N GLY A 169 6.99 21.58 14.87
CA GLY A 169 7.41 22.30 13.66
C GLY A 169 8.05 21.40 12.59
N VAL A 170 7.80 20.10 12.66
CA VAL A 170 8.40 19.11 11.74
C VAL A 170 7.54 18.93 10.50
N ASP A 171 8.12 19.21 9.32
CA ASP A 171 7.48 18.85 8.05
C ASP A 171 7.62 17.35 7.76
N ILE A 172 6.49 16.67 7.66
CA ILE A 172 6.37 15.24 7.35
C ILE A 172 6.00 14.98 5.88
N ARG A 173 5.58 16.01 5.15
CA ARG A 173 5.04 15.88 3.78
C ARG A 173 6.14 15.50 2.80
N MET A 174 7.31 16.13 2.92
CA MET A 174 8.44 15.87 2.04
C MET A 174 9.04 14.47 2.26
N PRO A 175 9.30 14.01 3.51
CA PRO A 175 9.63 12.61 3.77
C PRO A 175 8.60 11.62 3.20
N PHE A 176 7.31 11.88 3.38
CA PHE A 176 6.24 11.06 2.82
C PHE A 176 6.28 10.97 1.30
N ALA A 177 6.41 12.09 0.62
CA ALA A 177 6.54 12.13 -0.84
C ALA A 177 7.76 11.34 -1.32
N ARG A 178 8.91 11.47 -0.64
CA ARG A 178 10.13 10.71 -0.97
C ARG A 178 9.95 9.21 -0.76
N GLY A 179 9.25 8.81 0.30
CA GLY A 179 8.95 7.42 0.55
C GLY A 179 8.01 6.81 -0.50
N MET A 180 6.97 7.53 -0.90
CA MET A 180 6.09 7.12 -2.03
C MET A 180 6.89 6.95 -3.33
N VAL A 181 7.82 7.86 -3.62
CA VAL A 181 8.68 7.77 -4.82
C VAL A 181 9.70 6.64 -4.72
N LEU A 182 10.22 6.36 -3.53
CA LEU A 182 11.11 5.22 -3.30
C LEU A 182 10.38 3.89 -3.51
N GLY A 183 9.17 3.76 -2.95
CA GLY A 183 8.33 2.59 -3.19
C GLY A 183 7.95 2.44 -4.66
N LEU A 184 7.60 3.54 -5.35
CA LEU A 184 7.36 3.53 -6.81
C LEU A 184 8.58 3.05 -7.59
N ALA A 185 9.77 3.56 -7.28
CA ALA A 185 11.00 3.14 -7.94
C ALA A 185 11.28 1.65 -7.74
N GLY A 186 11.07 1.14 -6.51
CA GLY A 186 11.21 -0.28 -6.24
C GLY A 186 10.15 -1.14 -6.94
N THR A 187 8.88 -0.73 -6.97
CA THR A 187 7.82 -1.40 -7.74
C THR A 187 8.18 -1.48 -9.22
N VAL A 188 8.60 -0.36 -9.81
CA VAL A 188 9.02 -0.30 -11.22
C VAL A 188 10.23 -1.22 -11.49
N ALA A 189 11.22 -1.23 -10.59
CA ALA A 189 12.37 -2.10 -10.72
C ALA A 189 11.97 -3.59 -10.71
N VAL A 190 11.07 -3.99 -9.81
CA VAL A 190 10.54 -5.37 -9.75
C VAL A 190 9.77 -5.71 -11.02
N VAL A 191 8.93 -4.80 -11.53
CA VAL A 191 8.19 -5.02 -12.79
C VAL A 191 9.12 -5.18 -13.98
N ILE A 192 10.17 -4.35 -14.09
CA ILE A 192 11.18 -4.46 -15.15
C ILE A 192 11.91 -5.81 -15.03
N TRP A 193 12.28 -6.22 -13.82
CA TRP A 193 12.93 -7.49 -13.55
C TRP A 193 12.03 -8.69 -13.91
N GLU A 194 10.77 -8.67 -13.49
CA GLU A 194 9.75 -9.67 -13.83
C GLU A 194 9.58 -9.77 -15.36
N ARG A 195 9.43 -8.64 -16.05
CA ARG A 195 9.34 -8.60 -17.51
C ARG A 195 10.57 -9.15 -18.20
N LEU A 196 11.77 -8.92 -17.68
CA LEU A 196 13.02 -9.46 -18.23
C LEU A 196 13.09 -10.98 -18.12
N LEU A 197 12.57 -11.56 -17.03
CA LEU A 197 12.64 -12.99 -16.77
C LEU A 197 11.57 -13.82 -17.50
N PHE A 198 10.37 -13.26 -17.67
CA PHE A 198 9.22 -14.02 -18.19
C PHE A 198 8.93 -13.72 -19.68
N PRO A 199 8.24 -12.63 -20.08
CA PRO A 199 7.88 -12.42 -21.48
C PRO A 199 8.98 -11.71 -22.32
N GLY A 200 9.89 -10.98 -21.69
CA GLY A 200 10.80 -10.01 -22.31
C GLY A 200 10.25 -8.57 -22.28
N LEU A 201 11.14 -7.57 -22.23
CA LEU A 201 10.75 -6.16 -22.06
C LEU A 201 9.85 -5.59 -23.16
N PHE A 202 9.99 -6.06 -24.39
CA PHE A 202 9.25 -5.55 -25.56
C PHE A 202 8.30 -6.56 -26.17
N ASN A 203 8.07 -7.69 -25.48
CA ASN A 203 7.04 -8.64 -25.88
C ASN A 203 5.68 -8.17 -25.33
N PHE A 204 4.76 -7.90 -26.26
CA PHE A 204 3.38 -7.48 -25.96
C PHE A 204 2.35 -8.40 -26.63
N THR A 205 2.80 -9.53 -27.15
CA THR A 205 1.93 -10.55 -27.76
C THR A 205 1.56 -11.65 -26.77
N ASP A 206 2.43 -11.90 -25.79
CA ASP A 206 2.19 -12.86 -24.72
C ASP A 206 1.07 -12.39 -23.76
N HIS A 207 0.35 -13.34 -23.17
CA HIS A 207 -0.73 -13.10 -22.21
C HIS A 207 -0.23 -12.82 -20.78
N TYR A 208 1.09 -12.87 -20.55
CA TYR A 208 1.72 -12.61 -19.26
C TYR A 208 1.43 -11.20 -18.75
N ARG A 209 0.87 -11.12 -17.54
CA ARG A 209 0.53 -9.88 -16.84
C ARG A 209 1.41 -9.76 -15.60
N VAL A 210 2.06 -8.62 -15.44
CA VAL A 210 2.94 -8.40 -14.29
C VAL A 210 2.15 -8.31 -12.99
N THR A 211 2.75 -8.83 -11.93
CA THR A 211 2.23 -8.82 -10.56
C THR A 211 2.97 -7.82 -9.68
N GLY A 212 4.24 -7.53 -9.99
CA GLY A 212 5.09 -6.69 -9.17
C GLY A 212 5.28 -7.28 -7.77
N PRO A 213 5.70 -6.46 -6.79
CA PRO A 213 6.01 -6.94 -5.44
C PRO A 213 4.75 -7.08 -4.56
N PHE A 214 3.61 -7.46 -5.14
CA PHE A 214 2.32 -7.51 -4.43
C PHE A 214 1.79 -8.94 -4.40
N SER A 215 1.88 -9.59 -3.25
CA SER A 215 1.34 -10.93 -3.03
C SER A 215 -0.15 -11.02 -3.30
N LEU A 216 -0.91 -9.95 -3.02
CA LEU A 216 -2.35 -9.86 -3.29
C LEU A 216 -2.73 -10.03 -4.76
N MET A 217 -1.77 -9.97 -5.70
CA MET A 217 -2.04 -10.21 -7.10
C MET A 217 -2.35 -11.69 -7.41
N HIS A 218 -2.05 -12.63 -6.50
CA HIS A 218 -2.41 -14.05 -6.69
C HIS A 218 -3.93 -14.29 -6.75
N THR A 219 -4.73 -13.42 -6.13
CA THR A 219 -6.20 -13.47 -6.23
C THR A 219 -6.74 -12.65 -7.42
N GLY A 220 -5.87 -12.18 -8.32
CA GLY A 220 -6.26 -11.34 -9.45
C GLY A 220 -6.70 -9.92 -9.07
N GLY A 221 -6.20 -9.39 -7.94
CA GLY A 221 -6.50 -8.05 -7.46
C GLY A 221 -5.97 -6.91 -8.36
N ALA A 222 -6.13 -5.68 -7.89
CA ALA A 222 -5.66 -4.46 -8.59
C ALA A 222 -4.69 -3.62 -7.73
N ALA A 223 -3.90 -4.30 -6.88
CA ALA A 223 -3.03 -3.64 -5.90
C ALA A 223 -1.91 -2.85 -6.57
N ILE A 224 -1.27 -3.45 -7.59
CA ILE A 224 -0.19 -2.80 -8.35
C ILE A 224 -0.66 -1.54 -9.07
N GLU A 225 -1.80 -1.58 -9.76
CA GLU A 225 -2.35 -0.44 -10.49
C GLU A 225 -2.75 0.68 -9.53
N THR A 226 -3.35 0.30 -8.40
CA THR A 226 -3.74 1.24 -7.34
C THR A 226 -2.52 1.96 -6.79
N TYR A 227 -1.45 1.23 -6.48
CA TYR A 227 -0.23 1.83 -5.94
C TYR A 227 0.49 2.72 -6.97
N LEU A 228 0.67 2.24 -8.21
CA LEU A 228 1.29 3.03 -9.29
C LEU A 228 0.53 4.35 -9.50
N THR A 229 -0.80 4.30 -9.53
CA THR A 229 -1.65 5.48 -9.69
C THR A 229 -1.56 6.40 -8.47
N ALA A 230 -1.55 5.87 -7.25
CA ALA A 230 -1.47 6.64 -6.02
C ALA A 230 -0.09 7.30 -5.80
N ALA A 231 0.99 6.67 -6.24
CA ALA A 231 2.36 7.18 -6.09
C ALA A 231 2.72 8.24 -7.14
N LEU A 232 2.07 8.21 -8.31
CA LEU A 232 2.36 9.10 -9.44
C LEU A 232 2.38 10.60 -9.09
N PRO A 233 1.40 11.17 -8.35
CA PRO A 233 1.41 12.59 -8.01
C PRO A 233 2.67 13.01 -7.23
N PHE A 234 3.20 12.12 -6.39
CA PHE A 234 4.40 12.40 -5.59
C PHE A 234 5.66 12.43 -6.46
N ALA A 235 5.76 11.51 -7.43
CA ALA A 235 6.85 11.51 -8.40
C ALA A 235 6.84 12.78 -9.26
N VAL A 236 5.67 13.20 -9.75
CA VAL A 236 5.53 14.47 -10.49
C VAL A 236 5.90 15.65 -9.60
N LEU A 237 5.42 15.69 -8.36
CA LEU A 237 5.70 16.77 -7.42
C LEU A 237 7.20 16.95 -7.18
N LEU A 238 7.92 15.88 -6.86
CA LEU A 238 9.37 15.95 -6.60
C LEU A 238 10.16 16.29 -7.86
N THR A 239 9.74 15.78 -9.02
CA THR A 239 10.36 16.08 -10.31
C THR A 239 10.22 17.57 -10.66
N VAL A 240 9.03 18.13 -10.51
CA VAL A 240 8.74 19.54 -10.85
C VAL A 240 9.37 20.51 -9.85
N GLN A 241 9.42 20.15 -8.56
CA GLN A 241 10.02 21.00 -7.52
C GLN A 241 11.54 20.97 -7.51
N SER A 242 12.15 19.94 -8.11
CA SER A 242 13.60 19.81 -8.15
C SER A 242 14.26 20.90 -8.99
N ARG A 243 15.33 21.50 -8.46
CA ARG A 243 16.20 22.44 -9.18
C ARG A 243 17.32 21.73 -9.94
N ALA A 244 17.71 20.54 -9.52
CA ALA A 244 18.81 19.80 -10.12
C ALA A 244 18.34 19.07 -11.37
N LEU A 245 19.01 19.30 -12.50
CA LEU A 245 18.70 18.66 -13.78
C LEU A 245 18.72 17.13 -13.65
N ALA A 246 19.74 16.56 -12.99
CA ALA A 246 19.85 15.12 -12.77
C ALA A 246 18.60 14.54 -12.06
N ALA A 247 18.09 15.23 -11.03
CA ALA A 247 16.88 14.79 -10.33
C ALA A 247 15.62 14.97 -11.17
N ARG A 248 15.58 15.96 -12.08
CA ARG A 248 14.48 16.11 -13.06
C ARG A 248 14.50 15.00 -14.11
N LEU A 249 15.69 14.64 -14.61
CA LEU A 249 15.88 13.54 -15.55
C LEU A 249 15.55 12.19 -14.91
N GLY A 250 16.05 11.93 -13.70
CA GLY A 250 15.74 10.72 -12.95
C GLY A 250 14.24 10.60 -12.62
N GLY A 251 13.61 11.70 -12.20
CA GLY A 251 12.17 11.75 -11.99
C GLY A 251 11.36 11.55 -13.27
N GLY A 252 11.79 12.16 -14.38
CA GLY A 252 11.20 11.95 -15.71
C GLY A 252 11.29 10.49 -16.16
N LEU A 253 12.47 9.86 -16.04
CA LEU A 253 12.68 8.45 -16.37
C LEU A 253 11.78 7.55 -15.51
N LEU A 254 11.68 7.82 -14.21
CA LEU A 254 10.80 7.06 -13.32
C LEU A 254 9.32 7.18 -13.73
N LEU A 255 8.87 8.37 -14.13
CA LEU A 255 7.49 8.55 -14.63
C LEU A 255 7.23 7.74 -15.90
N LEU A 256 8.19 7.69 -16.83
CA LEU A 256 8.09 6.88 -18.05
C LEU A 256 8.07 5.39 -17.72
N ALA A 257 8.97 4.95 -16.86
CA ALA A 257 9.04 3.57 -16.43
C ALA A 257 7.79 3.15 -15.62
N SER A 258 7.16 4.08 -14.89
CA SER A 258 5.87 3.86 -14.22
C SER A 258 4.72 3.73 -15.22
N GLY A 259 4.72 4.53 -16.28
CA GLY A 259 3.77 4.40 -17.39
C GLY A 259 3.90 3.06 -18.11
N TYR A 260 5.13 2.62 -18.37
CA TYR A 260 5.43 1.27 -18.86
C TYR A 260 4.91 0.20 -17.90
N ALA A 261 5.26 0.29 -16.61
CA ALA A 261 4.88 -0.70 -15.60
C ALA A 261 3.35 -0.86 -15.51
N LEU A 262 2.61 0.25 -15.55
CA LEU A 262 1.16 0.20 -15.61
C LEU A 262 0.66 -0.44 -16.91
N ALA A 263 1.20 -0.05 -18.06
CA ALA A 263 0.76 -0.55 -19.36
C ALA A 263 0.97 -2.06 -19.53
N VAL A 264 1.98 -2.64 -18.87
CA VAL A 264 2.22 -4.10 -18.93
C VAL A 264 1.39 -4.91 -17.90
N THR A 265 0.55 -4.24 -17.10
CA THR A 265 -0.48 -4.92 -16.28
C THR A 265 -1.67 -5.40 -17.12
N PHE A 266 -1.85 -4.86 -18.33
CA PHE A 266 -3.01 -5.12 -19.20
C PHE A 266 -4.38 -4.85 -18.54
N ALA A 267 -4.40 -4.02 -17.48
CA ALA A 267 -5.59 -3.71 -16.70
C ALA A 267 -6.25 -2.40 -17.14
N ARG A 268 -7.38 -2.53 -17.85
CA ARG A 268 -8.16 -1.38 -18.38
C ARG A 268 -8.57 -0.37 -17.30
N ALA A 269 -9.00 -0.84 -16.13
CA ALA A 269 -9.37 0.03 -15.01
C ALA A 269 -8.15 0.81 -14.48
N GLY A 270 -6.98 0.17 -14.44
CA GLY A 270 -5.72 0.83 -14.10
C GLY A 270 -5.38 1.95 -15.08
N TYR A 271 -5.55 1.71 -16.39
CA TYR A 271 -5.32 2.73 -17.42
C TYR A 271 -6.21 3.96 -17.24
N ALA A 272 -7.51 3.73 -17.01
CA ALA A 272 -8.47 4.80 -16.76
C ALA A 272 -8.10 5.60 -15.49
N GLY A 273 -7.78 4.90 -14.39
CA GLY A 273 -7.35 5.53 -13.14
C GLY A 273 -6.11 6.38 -13.30
N PHE A 274 -5.11 5.89 -14.02
CA PHE A 274 -3.88 6.62 -14.30
C PHE A 274 -4.10 7.85 -15.19
N ALA A 275 -4.92 7.73 -16.23
CA ALA A 275 -5.29 8.86 -17.08
C ALA A 275 -5.99 9.96 -16.27
N VAL A 276 -6.95 9.58 -15.41
CA VAL A 276 -7.63 10.53 -14.51
C VAL A 276 -6.64 11.18 -13.54
N ALA A 277 -5.73 10.41 -12.95
CA ALA A 277 -4.70 10.96 -12.06
C ALA A 277 -3.82 11.99 -12.77
N LEU A 278 -3.37 11.70 -14.00
CA LEU A 278 -2.60 12.65 -14.81
C LEU A 278 -3.39 13.92 -15.13
N ILE A 279 -4.65 13.79 -15.52
CA ILE A 279 -5.53 14.94 -15.79
C ILE A 279 -5.64 15.81 -14.55
N ILE A 280 -5.91 15.21 -13.38
CA ILE A 280 -6.01 15.95 -12.11
C ILE A 280 -4.69 16.64 -11.77
N ILE A 281 -3.54 15.98 -11.97
CA ILE A 281 -2.22 16.58 -11.74
C ILE A 281 -1.99 17.78 -12.67
N CYS A 282 -2.36 17.66 -13.94
CA CYS A 282 -2.26 18.74 -14.92
C CYS A 282 -3.18 19.92 -14.53
N LEU A 283 -4.44 19.64 -14.19
CA LEU A 283 -5.40 20.64 -13.69
C LEU A 283 -4.89 21.34 -12.42
N ALA A 284 -4.32 20.58 -11.48
CA ALA A 284 -3.71 21.12 -10.27
C ALA A 284 -2.49 22.02 -10.57
N ALA A 285 -1.74 21.72 -11.63
CA ALA A 285 -0.65 22.58 -12.11
C ALA A 285 -1.18 23.88 -12.77
N PHE A 286 -2.39 23.87 -13.32
CA PHE A 286 -3.05 25.04 -13.93
C PHE A 286 -3.69 25.98 -12.91
N LEU A 287 -4.05 25.50 -11.71
CA LEU A 287 -4.66 26.31 -10.66
C LEU A 287 -3.68 27.38 -10.11
N PRO A 288 -4.09 28.67 -10.02
CA PRO A 288 -3.26 29.72 -9.44
C PRO A 288 -2.89 29.40 -8.00
N ARG A 289 -1.59 29.31 -7.69
CA ARG A 289 -1.14 29.25 -6.29
C ARG A 289 -1.48 30.59 -5.63
N ARG A 290 -2.49 30.60 -4.76
CA ARG A 290 -2.75 31.76 -3.91
C ARG A 290 -1.48 32.05 -3.10
N PRO A 291 -0.93 33.28 -3.12
CA PRO A 291 0.17 33.63 -2.26
C PRO A 291 -0.26 33.34 -0.83
N ARG A 292 0.55 32.55 -0.13
CA ARG A 292 0.36 32.26 1.29
C ARG A 292 0.64 33.58 2.01
N THR A 293 -0.41 34.36 2.26
CA THR A 293 -0.33 35.54 3.12
C THR A 293 0.09 35.04 4.49
N SER A 294 1.35 35.26 4.82
CA SER A 294 1.86 35.18 6.17
C SER A 294 1.06 36.16 7.01
N ARG A 295 -0.01 35.68 7.64
CA ARG A 295 -0.70 36.40 8.71
C ARG A 295 0.18 36.30 9.97
N THR A 296 1.34 36.95 9.93
CA THR A 296 2.14 37.27 11.10
C THR A 296 1.52 38.50 11.73
N ALA A 297 0.92 38.29 12.91
CA ALA A 297 0.76 39.21 14.02
C ALA A 297 0.70 40.72 13.68
N ALA A 298 -0.52 41.24 13.57
CA ALA A 298 -0.80 42.60 13.98
C ALA A 298 -1.50 42.54 15.35
N SER A 299 -0.72 42.35 16.40
CA SER A 299 -0.95 43.06 17.66
C SER A 299 0.40 43.37 18.27
N ASP A 300 0.56 44.65 18.57
CA ASP A 300 1.47 45.25 19.53
C ASP A 300 2.91 45.62 19.13
N SER A 301 3.09 46.96 19.22
CA SER A 301 4.27 47.73 19.64
C SER A 301 5.17 48.36 18.57
N SER A 302 4.96 49.67 18.47
CA SER A 302 5.89 50.75 18.14
C SER A 302 7.40 50.47 18.32
N ALA A 303 8.15 50.51 17.21
CA ALA A 303 9.56 50.95 17.15
C ALA A 303 9.94 51.32 15.69
N PRO A 304 10.86 52.29 15.45
CA PRO A 304 11.09 52.86 14.13
C PRO A 304 12.00 52.04 13.22
N ALA A 305 11.82 52.25 11.92
CA ALA A 305 12.39 51.54 10.80
C ALA A 305 13.93 51.50 10.78
N ALA A 306 14.49 50.28 10.90
CA ALA A 306 15.84 49.98 10.45
C ALA A 306 15.77 49.48 8.99
N GLN A 307 16.42 50.24 8.10
CA GLN A 307 16.62 49.92 6.69
C GLN A 307 17.27 48.54 6.53
N LEU A 308 16.51 47.58 6.00
CA LEU A 308 17.05 46.35 5.42
C LEU A 308 17.09 46.53 3.90
N GLN A 309 18.31 46.55 3.39
CA GLN A 309 18.67 46.58 1.98
C GLN A 309 17.92 45.49 1.18
N PRO A 310 17.45 45.76 -0.04
CA PRO A 310 16.87 44.73 -0.89
C PRO A 310 18.01 43.87 -1.43
N ALA A 311 18.30 42.75 -0.76
CA ALA A 311 19.15 41.71 -1.33
C ALA A 311 18.40 41.06 -2.50
N SER A 312 18.73 41.54 -3.71
CA SER A 312 18.66 40.87 -5.01
C SER A 312 17.84 39.57 -5.04
N ASP A 313 16.52 39.74 -4.99
CA ASP A 313 15.54 38.73 -5.32
C ASP A 313 15.60 38.51 -6.85
N LEU A 314 16.65 37.81 -7.33
CA LEU A 314 16.73 37.26 -8.68
C LEU A 314 15.71 36.13 -8.79
N ARG A 315 14.44 36.54 -8.84
CA ARG A 315 13.34 35.74 -9.32
C ARG A 315 13.60 35.48 -10.79
N LEU A 316 14.32 34.40 -11.10
CA LEU A 316 14.08 33.66 -12.34
C LEU A 316 12.64 33.16 -12.25
N GLY A 317 11.71 34.04 -12.61
CA GLY A 317 10.33 33.70 -12.85
C GLY A 317 10.35 32.63 -13.93
N SER A 318 10.09 31.39 -13.54
CA SER A 318 9.85 30.32 -14.51
C SER A 318 8.78 30.84 -15.47
N PRO A 319 9.10 31.05 -16.76
CA PRO A 319 8.19 31.71 -17.69
C PRO A 319 6.88 30.91 -17.72
N ARG A 320 5.75 31.62 -17.85
CA ARG A 320 4.41 31.00 -17.93
C ARG A 320 4.38 29.83 -18.92
N ILE A 321 5.15 29.89 -20.00
CA ILE A 321 5.33 28.84 -21.03
C ILE A 321 5.78 27.49 -20.44
N TYR A 322 6.70 27.48 -19.47
CA TYR A 322 7.22 26.26 -18.84
C TYR A 322 6.17 25.52 -18.00
N ARG A 323 5.12 26.24 -17.53
CA ARG A 323 4.01 25.64 -16.79
C ARG A 323 3.05 24.84 -17.67
N TRP A 324 2.96 25.18 -18.96
CA TRP A 324 2.08 24.51 -19.93
C TRP A 324 2.80 23.39 -20.69
N ALA A 325 4.06 23.62 -21.07
CA ALA A 325 4.82 22.68 -21.88
C ALA A 325 5.19 21.39 -21.13
N ALA A 326 5.52 21.47 -19.84
CA ALA A 326 5.94 20.31 -19.05
C ALA A 326 4.87 19.21 -18.89
N PRO A 327 3.61 19.51 -18.49
CA PRO A 327 2.57 18.49 -18.40
C PRO A 327 2.18 17.92 -19.77
N LEU A 328 2.12 18.76 -20.82
CA LEU A 328 1.82 18.29 -22.18
C LEU A 328 2.93 17.39 -22.74
N LEU A 329 4.19 17.74 -22.51
CA LEU A 329 5.33 16.89 -22.87
C LEU A 329 5.28 15.56 -22.12
N LEU A 330 4.98 15.58 -20.82
CA LEU A 330 4.85 14.35 -20.04
C LEU A 330 3.75 13.44 -20.60
N ILE A 331 2.58 13.99 -20.94
CA ILE A 331 1.49 13.24 -21.57
C ILE A 331 1.94 12.69 -22.93
N ALA A 332 2.60 13.49 -23.76
CA ALA A 332 3.07 13.07 -25.08
C ALA A 332 4.07 11.91 -24.98
N VAL A 333 5.03 11.98 -24.05
CA VAL A 333 6.02 10.90 -23.88
C VAL A 333 5.38 9.65 -23.27
N LEU A 334 4.43 9.79 -22.34
CA LEU A 334 3.67 8.65 -21.82
C LEU A 334 2.83 7.97 -22.91
N ALA A 335 2.19 8.77 -23.78
CA ALA A 335 1.46 8.25 -24.94
C ALA A 335 2.40 7.51 -25.91
N ALA A 336 3.60 8.04 -26.14
CA ALA A 336 4.61 7.38 -26.98
C ALA A 336 5.08 6.04 -26.40
N VAL A 337 5.26 5.95 -25.07
CA VAL A 337 5.61 4.69 -24.39
C VAL A 337 4.46 3.68 -24.47
N ALA A 338 3.22 4.14 -24.38
CA ALA A 338 2.07 3.26 -24.35
C ALA A 338 1.63 2.79 -25.76
N ALA A 339 1.92 3.57 -26.81
CA ALA A 339 1.58 3.26 -28.19
C ALA A 339 1.99 1.84 -28.66
N PRO A 340 3.26 1.40 -28.51
CA PRO A 340 3.65 0.04 -28.93
C PRO A 340 3.00 -1.07 -28.08
N ILE A 341 2.58 -0.75 -26.85
CA ILE A 341 1.93 -1.71 -25.95
C ILE A 341 0.48 -1.92 -26.38
N TYR A 342 -0.21 -0.81 -26.66
CA TYR A 342 -1.59 -0.83 -27.13
C TYR A 342 -1.75 -1.36 -28.55
N SER A 343 -0.71 -1.31 -29.38
CA SER A 343 -0.72 -1.94 -30.71
C SER A 343 -0.49 -3.46 -30.66
N GLY A 344 -0.01 -4.01 -29.54
CA GLY A 344 0.14 -5.44 -29.30
C GLY A 344 -1.18 -6.21 -29.47
N SER A 345 -1.11 -7.45 -29.96
CA SER A 345 -2.30 -8.29 -30.21
C SER A 345 -3.13 -8.49 -28.93
N TYR A 346 -2.47 -8.79 -27.82
CA TYR A 346 -3.14 -9.02 -26.54
C TYR A 346 -3.88 -7.79 -26.02
N ALA A 347 -3.24 -6.60 -26.05
CA ALA A 347 -3.89 -5.35 -25.64
C ALA A 347 -5.10 -5.03 -26.52
N ARG A 348 -5.00 -5.25 -27.84
CA ARG A 348 -6.13 -5.04 -28.77
C ARG A 348 -7.29 -5.98 -28.49
N GLU A 349 -7.02 -7.25 -28.23
CA GLU A 349 -8.03 -8.24 -27.85
C GLU A 349 -8.74 -7.85 -26.56
N ARG A 350 -7.97 -7.47 -25.52
CA ARG A 350 -8.49 -6.96 -24.25
C ARG A 350 -9.35 -5.70 -24.43
N LEU A 351 -8.99 -4.79 -25.34
CA LEU A 351 -9.79 -3.60 -25.63
C LEU A 351 -11.07 -3.97 -26.39
N ALA A 352 -10.99 -4.88 -27.37
CA ALA A 352 -12.14 -5.36 -28.14
C ALA A 352 -13.17 -6.10 -27.27
N SER A 353 -12.72 -6.88 -26.26
CA SER A 353 -13.60 -7.61 -25.34
C SER A 353 -14.25 -6.74 -24.25
N SER A 354 -14.08 -5.41 -24.28
CA SER A 354 -14.55 -4.53 -23.20
C SER A 354 -16.07 -4.58 -23.00
N GLY A 355 -16.84 -4.75 -24.08
CA GLY A 355 -18.30 -4.86 -24.01
C GLY A 355 -18.77 -6.15 -23.34
N SER A 356 -18.27 -7.31 -23.79
CA SER A 356 -18.61 -8.60 -23.19
C SER A 356 -18.18 -8.69 -21.73
N ASP A 357 -16.98 -8.17 -21.41
CA ASP A 357 -16.47 -8.15 -20.04
C ASP A 357 -17.31 -7.26 -19.12
N LEU A 358 -17.92 -6.18 -19.63
CA LEU A 358 -18.80 -5.32 -18.84
C LEU A 358 -20.07 -6.07 -18.45
N ALA A 359 -20.67 -6.83 -19.36
CA ALA A 359 -21.86 -7.63 -19.07
C ALA A 359 -21.57 -8.68 -18.00
N VAL A 360 -20.42 -9.38 -18.11
CA VAL A 360 -19.97 -10.34 -17.08
C VAL A 360 -19.78 -9.66 -15.72
N ARG A 361 -19.17 -8.47 -15.68
CA ARG A 361 -18.99 -7.71 -14.43
C ARG A 361 -20.31 -7.24 -13.82
N GLN A 362 -21.26 -6.81 -14.64
CA GLN A 362 -22.59 -6.44 -14.17
C GLN A 362 -23.35 -7.64 -13.59
N ALA A 363 -23.27 -8.81 -14.24
CA ALA A 363 -23.82 -10.05 -13.70
C ALA A 363 -23.16 -10.42 -12.37
N HIS A 364 -21.83 -10.38 -12.30
CA HIS A 364 -21.07 -10.61 -11.08
C HIS A 364 -21.45 -9.66 -9.93
N TRP A 365 -21.63 -8.36 -10.23
CA TRP A 365 -22.10 -7.38 -9.24
C TRP A 365 -23.55 -7.62 -8.81
N ALA A 366 -24.41 -8.04 -9.72
CA ALA A 366 -25.80 -8.39 -9.40
C ALA A 366 -25.86 -9.61 -8.48
N ASP A 367 -25.09 -10.67 -8.77
CA ASP A 367 -24.95 -11.84 -7.91
C ASP A 367 -24.38 -11.46 -6.53
N ALA A 368 -23.30 -10.67 -6.50
CA ALA A 368 -22.71 -10.14 -5.27
C ALA A 368 -23.71 -9.40 -4.38
N LEU A 369 -24.62 -8.63 -4.98
CA LEU A 369 -25.68 -7.93 -4.25
C LEU A 369 -26.80 -8.85 -3.79
N ALA A 370 -27.14 -9.89 -4.58
CA ALA A 370 -28.20 -10.86 -4.33
C ALA A 370 -27.86 -11.84 -3.20
N MET A 371 -26.57 -12.14 -2.98
CA MET A 371 -26.12 -13.03 -1.90
C MET A 371 -26.29 -12.48 -0.47
N ARG A 372 -26.51 -11.17 -0.35
CA ARG A 372 -26.55 -10.48 0.95
C ARG A 372 -27.85 -10.77 1.69
N ASP A 373 -27.76 -10.84 3.02
CA ASP A 373 -28.94 -10.84 3.88
C ASP A 373 -29.74 -9.54 3.66
N PRO A 374 -31.08 -9.60 3.67
CA PRO A 374 -31.91 -8.40 3.62
C PRO A 374 -31.75 -7.58 4.91
N GLY A 375 -32.03 -6.27 4.82
CA GLY A 375 -32.12 -5.39 5.98
C GLY A 375 -31.17 -4.20 5.95
N LEU A 376 -31.45 -3.22 6.83
CA LEU A 376 -30.77 -1.93 6.86
C LEU A 376 -29.28 -2.06 7.17
N LEU A 377 -28.91 -2.94 8.11
CA LEU A 377 -27.51 -3.15 8.47
C LEU A 377 -26.71 -3.65 7.27
N SER A 378 -27.22 -4.67 6.55
CA SER A 378 -26.56 -5.22 5.36
C SER A 378 -26.53 -4.24 4.18
N ALA A 379 -27.49 -3.33 4.09
CA ALA A 379 -27.47 -2.23 3.13
C ALA A 379 -26.36 -1.20 3.44
N LEU A 380 -26.16 -0.84 4.71
CA LEU A 380 -25.19 0.18 5.13
C LEU A 380 -23.75 -0.34 5.26
N PHE A 381 -23.58 -1.56 5.77
CA PHE A 381 -22.27 -2.11 6.15
C PHE A 381 -21.91 -3.42 5.44
N GLY A 382 -22.74 -3.87 4.48
CA GLY A 382 -22.58 -5.17 3.83
C GLY A 382 -22.77 -6.34 4.79
N MET A 383 -22.24 -7.50 4.43
CA MET A 383 -22.28 -8.73 5.25
C MET A 383 -21.23 -8.73 6.38
N GLY A 384 -20.50 -7.63 6.55
CA GLY A 384 -19.27 -7.57 7.33
C GLY A 384 -18.03 -7.52 6.42
N ILE A 385 -17.02 -6.76 6.83
CA ILE A 385 -15.80 -6.61 6.04
C ILE A 385 -15.06 -7.95 5.97
N GLY A 386 -14.48 -8.29 4.82
CA GLY A 386 -13.76 -9.56 4.64
C GLY A 386 -14.64 -10.81 4.51
N ARG A 387 -15.98 -10.71 4.63
CA ARG A 387 -16.90 -11.87 4.49
C ARG A 387 -17.21 -12.27 3.04
N TYR A 388 -16.80 -11.47 2.06
CA TYR A 388 -17.12 -11.74 0.65
C TYR A 388 -16.67 -13.14 0.18
N PRO A 389 -15.43 -13.61 0.42
CA PRO A 389 -14.99 -14.93 -0.06
C PRO A 389 -15.81 -16.10 0.49
N GLU A 390 -16.17 -16.06 1.76
CA GLU A 390 -17.05 -17.07 2.38
C GLU A 390 -18.49 -16.96 1.88
N THR A 391 -19.03 -15.74 1.79
CA THR A 391 -20.41 -15.53 1.32
C THR A 391 -20.55 -15.98 -0.13
N HIS A 392 -19.58 -15.65 -0.98
CA HIS A 392 -19.50 -16.09 -2.37
C HIS A 392 -19.46 -17.61 -2.47
N TYR A 393 -18.56 -18.25 -1.71
CA TYR A 393 -18.42 -19.70 -1.70
C TYR A 393 -19.73 -20.45 -1.36
N TRP A 394 -20.54 -19.92 -0.44
CA TRP A 394 -21.77 -20.59 0.01
C TRP A 394 -23.04 -20.18 -0.75
N ARG A 395 -23.10 -18.95 -1.28
CA ARG A 395 -24.36 -18.35 -1.75
C ARG A 395 -24.33 -17.89 -3.20
N SER A 396 -23.18 -17.80 -3.85
CA SER A 396 -23.09 -17.34 -5.23
C SER A 396 -23.68 -18.37 -6.19
N SER A 397 -24.27 -17.87 -7.28
CA SER A 397 -24.61 -18.71 -8.43
C SER A 397 -23.42 -18.97 -9.36
N GLU A 398 -22.30 -18.27 -9.15
CA GLU A 398 -21.06 -18.46 -9.88
C GLU A 398 -20.28 -19.70 -9.41
N ASP A 399 -19.33 -20.13 -10.23
CA ASP A 399 -18.43 -21.21 -9.85
C ASP A 399 -17.62 -20.86 -8.60
N LYS A 400 -17.55 -21.83 -7.69
CA LYS A 400 -16.85 -21.66 -6.42
C LYS A 400 -15.35 -21.65 -6.63
N ALA A 401 -14.65 -20.76 -5.93
CA ALA A 401 -13.21 -20.84 -5.80
C ALA A 401 -12.82 -22.13 -5.03
N THR A 402 -11.76 -22.81 -5.47
CA THR A 402 -11.22 -23.95 -4.73
C THR A 402 -10.79 -23.52 -3.33
N SER A 403 -11.28 -24.24 -2.32
CA SER A 403 -10.87 -24.05 -0.94
C SER A 403 -9.64 -24.90 -0.60
N TYR A 404 -8.93 -24.54 0.47
CA TYR A 404 -7.85 -25.37 1.01
C TYR A 404 -7.83 -25.29 2.54
N ARG A 405 -7.34 -26.35 3.18
CA ARG A 405 -7.19 -26.44 4.64
C ARG A 405 -5.94 -27.23 5.00
N LEU A 406 -5.26 -26.80 6.05
CA LEU A 406 -4.25 -27.60 6.73
C LEU A 406 -4.94 -28.57 7.69
N GLU A 407 -4.67 -29.85 7.52
CA GLU A 407 -5.25 -30.95 8.30
C GLU A 407 -4.12 -31.79 8.92
N SER A 408 -4.43 -32.45 10.03
CA SER A 408 -3.50 -33.38 10.71
C SER A 408 -4.25 -34.64 11.09
N GLU A 409 -3.74 -35.79 10.66
CA GLU A 409 -4.24 -37.12 11.02
C GLU A 409 -3.10 -37.91 11.66
N GLY A 410 -3.12 -38.04 12.99
CA GLY A 410 -1.95 -38.52 13.75
C GLY A 410 -0.74 -37.61 13.52
N ASP A 411 0.39 -38.21 13.15
CA ASP A 411 1.63 -37.49 12.80
C ASP A 411 1.66 -36.97 11.36
N ASN A 412 0.66 -37.30 10.53
CA ASN A 412 0.60 -36.86 9.15
C ASN A 412 -0.06 -35.49 9.03
N ARG A 413 0.71 -34.48 8.57
CA ARG A 413 0.21 -33.15 8.25
C ARG A 413 0.14 -32.98 6.75
N PHE A 414 -1.02 -32.58 6.24
CA PHE A 414 -1.23 -32.45 4.81
C PHE A 414 -2.12 -31.26 4.48
N LEU A 415 -1.97 -30.79 3.25
CA LEU A 415 -2.85 -29.79 2.66
C LEU A 415 -4.02 -30.50 1.98
N ARG A 416 -5.23 -30.27 2.46
CA ARG A 416 -6.46 -30.73 1.81
C ARG A 416 -6.93 -29.66 0.83
N LEU A 417 -7.08 -30.05 -0.43
CA LEU A 417 -7.66 -29.21 -1.48
C LEU A 417 -9.14 -29.55 -1.67
N GLY A 418 -9.98 -28.54 -1.80
CA GLY A 418 -11.39 -28.66 -2.13
C GLY A 418 -11.62 -28.74 -3.64
N THR A 419 -12.89 -28.81 -4.04
CA THR A 419 -13.30 -28.67 -5.44
C THR A 419 -13.59 -27.21 -5.78
N GLY A 420 -13.47 -26.85 -7.06
CA GLY A 420 -13.78 -25.51 -7.56
C GLY A 420 -12.93 -25.09 -8.73
N GLN A 421 -12.89 -23.78 -8.98
CA GLN A 421 -12.03 -23.13 -9.97
C GLN A 421 -10.54 -23.36 -9.66
N PRO A 422 -9.65 -23.37 -10.67
CA PRO A 422 -8.23 -23.65 -10.48
C PRO A 422 -7.59 -22.80 -9.37
N LEU A 423 -6.86 -23.47 -8.48
CA LEU A 423 -6.04 -22.86 -7.43
C LEU A 423 -4.57 -23.22 -7.68
N TYR A 424 -3.71 -22.22 -7.63
CA TYR A 424 -2.27 -22.40 -7.67
C TYR A 424 -1.74 -22.36 -6.23
N MET A 425 -1.02 -23.40 -5.85
CA MET A 425 -0.35 -23.49 -4.55
C MET A 425 1.12 -23.81 -4.79
N GLU A 426 2.00 -22.99 -4.23
CA GLU A 426 3.44 -23.17 -4.34
C GLU A 426 4.01 -23.51 -2.96
N GLN A 427 4.99 -24.41 -2.94
CA GLN A 427 5.72 -24.76 -1.73
C GLN A 427 7.20 -24.88 -2.05
N PHE A 428 8.02 -24.13 -1.32
CA PHE A 428 9.46 -24.31 -1.36
C PHE A 428 9.86 -25.56 -0.56
N VAL A 429 10.49 -26.52 -1.25
CA VAL A 429 11.05 -27.72 -0.64
C VAL A 429 12.57 -27.65 -0.74
N ARG A 430 13.27 -27.87 0.38
CA ARG A 430 14.73 -28.01 0.37
C ARG A 430 15.06 -29.39 -0.20
N SER A 431 15.52 -29.43 -1.44
CA SER A 431 16.04 -30.64 -2.05
C SER A 431 17.54 -30.80 -1.74
N GLU A 432 17.94 -32.03 -1.43
CA GLU A 432 19.30 -32.46 -1.16
C GLU A 432 19.71 -33.44 -2.28
N PRO A 433 20.92 -33.30 -2.84
CA PRO A 433 21.40 -34.23 -3.87
C PRO A 433 21.41 -35.67 -3.38
N GLY A 434 20.95 -36.61 -4.22
CA GLY A 434 20.98 -38.04 -3.93
C GLY A 434 19.90 -38.54 -2.96
N GLN A 435 19.00 -37.67 -2.49
CA GLN A 435 17.80 -38.07 -1.74
C GLN A 435 16.64 -38.39 -2.69
N GLU A 436 15.90 -39.46 -2.38
CA GLU A 436 14.63 -39.76 -3.06
C GLU A 436 13.48 -39.03 -2.36
N TYR A 437 12.74 -38.24 -3.13
CA TYR A 437 11.57 -37.51 -2.64
C TYR A 437 10.29 -38.19 -3.15
N LEU A 438 9.39 -38.53 -2.24
CA LEU A 438 8.09 -39.12 -2.59
C LEU A 438 6.98 -38.08 -2.47
N LEU A 439 6.41 -37.68 -3.60
CA LEU A 439 5.17 -36.92 -3.64
C LEU A 439 3.98 -37.88 -3.61
N ARG A 440 3.14 -37.79 -2.58
CA ARG A 440 1.88 -38.54 -2.48
C ARG A 440 0.70 -37.60 -2.67
N LEU A 441 -0.30 -38.05 -3.42
CA LEU A 441 -1.55 -37.35 -3.61
C LEU A 441 -2.69 -38.37 -3.52
N ASP A 442 -3.56 -38.19 -2.52
CA ASP A 442 -4.80 -38.95 -2.43
C ASP A 442 -5.90 -38.18 -3.14
N THR A 443 -6.28 -38.65 -4.33
CA THR A 443 -7.41 -38.08 -5.07
C THR A 443 -8.69 -38.81 -4.68
N ARG A 444 -9.68 -38.06 -4.22
CA ARG A 444 -11.05 -38.57 -4.12
C ARG A 444 -11.80 -38.12 -5.36
N SER A 445 -12.39 -39.07 -6.11
CA SER A 445 -13.32 -38.71 -7.18
C SER A 445 -14.52 -37.99 -6.56
N ALA A 446 -14.86 -36.83 -7.11
CA ALA A 446 -16.00 -36.03 -6.69
C ALA A 446 -17.33 -36.73 -7.00
#